data_AF-A0A1S4A9W7-F1
#
_entry.id   AF-A0A1S4A9W7-F1
#
_cell.length_a   1.000
_cell.length_b   1.000
_cell.length_c   1.000
_cell.angle_alpha   90.00
_cell.angle_beta   90.00
_cell.angle_gamma   90.00
#
_symmetry.space_group_name_H-M   'P 1'
#
loop_
_entity.id
_entity.type
_entity.pdbx_description
1 polymer ?
#
loop_
_entity_poly.entity_id
_entity_poly.type
_entity_poly.pdbx_seq_one_letter_code
_entity_poly.pdbx_strand_id
1 'polypeptide(L)'
;MDSTDTDMMEAESMAVPPQPPPSQLHSSPGQHDVIKGMLTTSCQLIDQGKPSKALQAVSMAMRTKGSEQAIFQALNRAQELYRNKVQASVVADELAYLFAECAIAEAMPPVSQPSEHNTVDNPIEVDVDGTSILAKTGRKQIMLDAFSNETNFVCLHCGGLVSAHRKEEHYSFWFCKM
;
A
#
# COMPACT_ATOMS: atom_id res chain seq x y z
N MET A 1 -19.07 32.38 -44.66
CA MET A 1 -18.61 31.13 -45.30
C MET A 1 -17.28 30.83 -44.68
N ASP A 2 -17.03 29.70 -44.05
CA ASP A 2 -17.85 28.59 -43.59
C ASP A 2 -16.89 27.79 -42.69
N SER A 3 -17.43 27.29 -41.59
CA SER A 3 -16.99 26.15 -40.79
C SER A 3 -15.57 25.61 -40.97
N THR A 4 -14.79 25.54 -39.89
CA THR A 4 -14.32 24.23 -39.40
C THR A 4 -14.06 24.32 -37.91
N ASP A 5 -15.04 23.86 -37.14
CA ASP A 5 -14.85 23.32 -35.81
C ASP A 5 -14.46 21.84 -36.00
N THR A 6 -13.33 21.42 -35.46
CA THR A 6 -12.99 19.99 -35.31
C THR A 6 -12.04 19.86 -34.14
N ASP A 7 -12.63 19.67 -32.96
CA ASP A 7 -12.06 18.88 -31.89
C ASP A 7 -11.33 17.64 -32.42
N MET A 8 -10.10 17.40 -31.97
CA MET A 8 -9.71 16.09 -31.43
C MET A 8 -8.37 16.19 -30.71
N MET A 9 -8.41 15.75 -29.46
CA MET A 9 -7.31 15.67 -28.52
C MET A 9 -6.44 14.48 -28.92
N GLU A 10 -5.23 14.71 -29.43
CA GLU A 10 -4.25 13.63 -29.51
C GLU A 10 -3.37 13.68 -28.27
N ALA A 11 -3.75 12.83 -27.31
CA ALA A 11 -2.97 12.52 -26.14
C ALA A 11 -1.57 12.07 -26.59
N GLU A 12 -0.55 12.89 -26.32
CA GLU A 12 0.83 12.42 -26.42
C GLU A 12 0.98 11.23 -25.50
N SER A 13 1.10 10.07 -26.16
CA SER A 13 1.37 8.77 -25.60
C SER A 13 2.57 8.91 -24.65
N MET A 14 2.29 8.95 -23.34
CA MET A 14 3.33 8.77 -22.34
C MET A 14 3.96 7.42 -22.61
N ALA A 15 5.15 7.48 -23.21
CA ALA A 15 6.00 6.34 -23.49
C ALA A 15 6.12 5.51 -22.19
N VAL A 16 5.49 4.34 -22.23
CA VAL A 16 5.65 3.30 -21.23
C VAL A 16 7.16 3.04 -21.11
N PRO A 17 7.76 3.17 -19.91
CA PRO A 17 9.16 2.79 -19.75
C PRO A 17 9.31 1.31 -20.13
N PRO A 18 10.39 0.92 -20.82
CA PRO A 18 10.52 -0.42 -21.37
C PRO A 18 10.37 -1.44 -20.24
N GLN A 19 9.32 -2.27 -20.33
CA GLN A 19 9.18 -3.43 -19.47
C GLN A 19 10.47 -4.26 -19.59
N PRO A 20 11.10 -4.66 -18.48
CA PRO A 20 12.21 -5.60 -18.56
C PRO A 20 11.68 -6.88 -19.21
N PRO A 21 12.44 -7.50 -20.15
CA PRO A 21 11.99 -8.69 -20.84
C PRO A 21 11.62 -9.77 -19.81
N PRO A 22 10.59 -10.61 -20.07
CA PRO A 22 10.30 -11.75 -19.24
C PRO A 22 11.58 -12.55 -19.11
N SER A 23 12.07 -12.72 -17.87
CA SER A 23 13.33 -13.39 -17.56
C SER A 23 13.31 -14.75 -18.23
N GLN A 24 13.94 -14.83 -19.41
CA GLN A 24 14.22 -16.10 -20.04
C GLN A 24 15.11 -16.83 -19.06
N LEU A 25 14.68 -18.01 -18.64
CA LEU A 25 15.51 -18.98 -17.97
C LEU A 25 16.78 -19.12 -18.83
N HIS A 26 17.85 -18.43 -18.46
CA HIS A 26 19.15 -18.56 -19.09
C HIS A 26 19.71 -19.94 -18.71
N SER A 27 19.16 -20.97 -19.34
CA SER A 27 19.86 -22.24 -19.50
C SER A 27 20.95 -21.96 -20.52
N SER A 28 22.20 -21.93 -20.06
CA SER A 28 23.34 -21.77 -20.95
C SER A 28 23.23 -22.80 -22.10
N PRO A 29 23.36 -22.41 -23.37
CA PRO A 29 23.17 -23.34 -24.50
C PRO A 29 24.07 -24.58 -24.39
N GLY A 30 25.24 -24.47 -23.74
CA GLY A 30 26.10 -25.61 -23.45
C GLY A 30 25.56 -26.59 -22.39
N GLN A 31 24.79 -26.12 -21.40
CA GLN A 31 24.22 -27.01 -20.37
C GLN A 31 23.09 -27.88 -20.93
N HIS A 32 22.28 -27.33 -21.83
CA HIS A 32 21.21 -28.08 -22.48
C HIS A 32 21.78 -29.20 -23.38
N ASP A 33 22.88 -28.93 -24.08
CA ASP A 33 23.57 -29.92 -24.91
C ASP A 33 24.19 -31.04 -24.08
N VAL A 34 24.81 -30.70 -22.94
CA VAL A 34 25.33 -31.70 -21.98
C VAL A 34 24.21 -32.58 -21.42
N ILE A 35 23.08 -31.99 -21.00
CA ILE A 35 21.92 -32.74 -20.50
C ILE A 35 21.38 -33.68 -21.59
N LYS A 36 21.26 -33.19 -22.83
CA LYS A 36 20.80 -33.98 -23.97
C LYS A 36 21.73 -35.17 -24.24
N GLY A 37 23.04 -34.96 -24.24
CA GLY A 37 24.04 -36.03 -24.39
C GLY A 37 23.96 -37.07 -23.27
N MET A 38 23.72 -36.66 -22.03
CA MET A 38 23.56 -37.56 -20.88
C MET A 38 22.26 -38.39 -20.96
N LEU A 39 21.17 -37.78 -21.44
CA LEU A 39 19.90 -38.48 -21.66
C LEU A 39 19.99 -39.48 -22.83
N THR A 40 20.64 -39.11 -23.93
CA THR A 40 20.91 -40.04 -25.04
C THR A 40 21.76 -41.23 -24.58
N THR A 41 22.79 -40.99 -23.76
CA THR A 41 23.61 -42.05 -23.17
C THR A 41 22.78 -42.93 -22.24
N SER A 42 21.85 -42.36 -21.47
CA SER A 42 20.94 -43.13 -20.60
C SER A 42 20.04 -44.07 -21.40
N CYS A 43 19.43 -43.60 -22.50
CA CYS A 43 18.64 -44.45 -23.40
C CYS A 43 19.46 -45.62 -23.96
N GLN A 44 20.68 -45.34 -24.45
CA GLN A 44 21.59 -46.40 -24.92
C GLN A 44 21.94 -47.42 -23.84
N LEU A 45 22.07 -46.99 -22.58
CA LEU A 45 22.35 -47.88 -21.46
C LEU A 45 21.14 -48.74 -21.07
N ILE A 46 19.92 -48.25 -21.28
CA ILE A 46 18.69 -49.03 -21.13
C ILE A 46 18.64 -50.11 -22.20
N ASP A 47 18.92 -49.76 -23.45
CA ASP A 47 18.95 -50.72 -24.58
C ASP A 47 20.02 -51.81 -24.40
N GLN A 48 21.11 -51.49 -23.68
CA GLN A 48 22.17 -52.43 -23.30
C GLN A 48 21.87 -53.26 -22.04
N GLY A 49 20.69 -53.12 -21.42
CA GLY A 49 20.32 -53.85 -20.22
C GLY A 49 21.06 -53.40 -18.94
N LYS A 50 21.53 -52.15 -18.88
CA LYS A 50 22.26 -51.57 -17.74
C LYS A 50 21.45 -50.45 -17.05
N PRO A 51 20.29 -50.77 -16.43
CA PRO A 51 19.37 -49.78 -15.88
C PRO A 51 20.00 -48.94 -14.74
N SER A 52 20.87 -49.53 -13.92
CA SER A 52 21.52 -48.81 -12.81
C SER A 52 22.44 -47.68 -13.30
N LYS A 53 23.14 -47.89 -14.42
CA LYS A 53 24.01 -46.86 -15.02
C LYS A 53 23.19 -45.80 -15.77
N ALA A 54 22.11 -46.21 -16.41
CA ALA A 54 21.16 -45.30 -17.04
C ALA A 54 20.54 -44.33 -16.01
N LEU A 55 20.14 -44.85 -14.85
CA LEU A 55 19.61 -44.05 -13.74
C LEU A 55 20.65 -43.07 -13.19
N GLN A 56 21.91 -43.50 -13.07
CA GLN A 56 23.00 -42.63 -12.64
C GLN A 56 23.21 -41.46 -13.62
N ALA A 57 23.17 -41.73 -14.94
CA ALA A 57 23.28 -40.68 -15.96
C ALA A 57 22.12 -39.67 -15.88
N VAL A 58 20.89 -40.13 -15.65
CA VAL A 58 19.72 -39.26 -15.45
C VAL A 58 19.85 -38.43 -14.18
N SER A 59 20.27 -39.03 -13.06
CA SER A 59 20.49 -38.31 -11.80
C SER A 59 21.53 -37.20 -11.95
N MET A 60 22.63 -37.45 -12.67
CA MET A 60 23.64 -36.43 -12.96
C MET A 60 23.12 -35.36 -13.92
N ALA A 61 22.31 -35.71 -14.92
CA ALA A 61 21.65 -34.75 -15.81
C ALA A 61 20.65 -33.85 -15.06
N MET A 62 19.94 -34.40 -14.07
CA MET A 62 19.04 -33.62 -13.21
C MET A 62 19.79 -32.69 -12.27
N ARG A 63 20.99 -33.07 -11.81
CA ARG A 63 21.85 -32.22 -10.97
C ARG A 63 22.51 -31.08 -11.75
N THR A 64 22.78 -31.29 -13.04
CA THR A 64 23.34 -30.25 -13.92
C THR A 64 22.29 -29.25 -14.39
N LYS A 65 21.01 -29.63 -14.44
CA LYS A 65 19.89 -28.68 -14.52
C LYS A 65 19.88 -27.89 -13.21
N GLY A 66 20.37 -26.66 -13.24
CA GLY A 66 20.63 -25.78 -12.09
C GLY A 66 19.41 -25.41 -11.24
N SER A 67 18.71 -26.40 -10.69
CA SER A 67 17.58 -26.22 -9.78
C SER A 67 18.03 -25.48 -8.54
N GLU A 68 19.12 -25.90 -7.90
CA GLU A 68 19.64 -25.22 -6.71
C GLU A 68 20.10 -23.80 -7.02
N GLN A 69 20.88 -23.60 -8.10
CA GLN A 69 21.37 -22.26 -8.44
C GLN A 69 20.24 -21.30 -8.84
N ALA A 70 19.22 -21.79 -9.56
CA ALA A 70 18.03 -21.02 -9.87
C ALA A 70 17.20 -20.71 -8.61
N ILE A 71 17.12 -21.64 -7.65
CA ILE A 71 16.45 -21.42 -6.36
C ILE A 71 17.21 -20.36 -5.55
N PHE A 72 18.54 -20.45 -5.45
CA PHE A 72 19.35 -19.46 -4.75
C PHE A 72 19.23 -18.07 -5.39
N GLN A 73 19.23 -17.98 -6.73
CA GLN A 73 19.03 -16.72 -7.44
C GLN A 73 17.62 -16.15 -7.21
N ALA A 74 16.57 -16.99 -7.27
CA ALA A 74 15.20 -16.57 -7.00
C ALA A 74 15.02 -16.11 -5.55
N LEU A 75 15.62 -16.83 -4.59
CA LEU A 75 15.59 -16.48 -3.17
C LEU A 75 16.31 -15.16 -2.90
N ASN A 76 17.50 -14.96 -3.45
CA ASN A 76 18.24 -13.71 -3.31
C ASN A 76 17.45 -12.53 -3.88
N ARG A 77 16.86 -12.70 -5.08
CA ARG A 77 15.99 -11.68 -5.68
C ARG A 77 14.77 -11.38 -4.81
N ALA A 78 14.14 -12.40 -4.23
CA ALA A 78 13.01 -12.20 -3.32
C ALA A 78 13.42 -11.47 -2.02
N GLN A 79 14.59 -11.80 -1.45
CA GLN A 79 15.13 -11.10 -0.29
C GLN A 79 15.44 -9.63 -0.58
N GLU A 80 16.02 -9.34 -1.74
CA GLU A 80 16.31 -7.97 -2.16
C GLU A 80 15.02 -7.15 -2.34
N LEU A 81 14.01 -7.72 -2.98
CA LEU A 81 12.69 -7.10 -3.09
C LEU A 81 12.04 -6.84 -1.73
N TYR A 82 12.19 -7.78 -0.78
CA TYR A 82 11.69 -7.59 0.58
C TYR A 82 12.40 -6.43 1.28
N ARG A 83 13.74 -6.37 1.23
CA ARG A 83 14.51 -5.27 1.83
C ARG A 83 14.15 -3.92 1.21
N ASN A 84 14.04 -3.86 -0.12
CA ASN A 84 13.67 -2.63 -0.82
C ASN A 84 12.27 -2.15 -0.43
N LYS A 85 11.30 -3.06 -0.27
CA LYS A 85 9.96 -2.72 0.22
C LYS A 85 9.96 -2.22 1.66
N VAL A 86 10.74 -2.87 2.54
CA VAL A 86 10.88 -2.43 3.93
C VAL A 86 11.51 -1.03 3.99
N GLN A 87 12.57 -0.78 3.20
CA GLN A 87 13.19 0.54 3.13
C GLN A 87 12.23 1.60 2.57
N ALA A 88 11.45 1.27 1.54
CA ALA A 88 10.44 2.17 1.00
C ALA A 88 9.33 2.50 2.01
N SER A 89 8.92 1.54 2.84
CA SER A 89 7.99 1.78 3.95
C SER A 89 8.58 2.75 4.97
N VAL A 90 9.83 2.55 5.39
CA VAL A 90 10.50 3.44 6.36
C VAL A 90 10.59 4.87 5.83
N VAL A 91 10.94 5.04 4.56
CA VAL A 91 11.00 6.37 3.93
C VAL A 91 9.60 7.00 3.82
N ALA A 92 8.57 6.22 3.52
CA ALA A 92 7.19 6.70 3.49
C ALA A 92 6.69 7.10 4.89
N ASP A 93 7.05 6.36 5.93
CA ASP A 93 6.70 6.65 7.32
C ASP A 93 7.42 7.93 7.82
N GLU A 94 8.68 8.15 7.44
CA GLU A 94 9.42 9.39 7.73
C GLU A 94 8.76 10.60 7.04
N LEU A 95 8.34 10.46 5.79
CA LEU A 95 7.58 11.50 5.08
C LEU A 95 6.23 11.78 5.75
N ALA A 96 5.51 10.74 6.17
CA ALA A 96 4.25 10.90 6.89
C ALA A 96 4.43 11.62 8.23
N TYR A 97 5.52 11.34 8.95
CA TYR A 97 5.88 12.05 10.18
C TYR A 97 6.15 13.54 9.91
N LEU A 98 6.94 13.88 8.89
CA LEU A 98 7.20 15.27 8.52
C LEU A 98 5.92 16.01 8.12
N PHE A 99 5.02 15.36 7.37
CA PHE A 99 3.74 15.96 7.03
C PHE A 99 2.83 16.15 8.26
N ALA A 100 2.88 15.23 9.22
CA ALA A 100 2.16 15.39 10.48
C ALA A 100 2.72 16.58 11.28
N GLU A 101 4.04 16.76 11.35
CA GLU A 101 4.64 17.93 11.99
C GLU A 101 4.25 19.24 11.31
N CYS A 102 4.27 19.30 9.96
CA CYS A 102 3.80 20.47 9.22
C CYS A 102 2.33 20.76 9.49
N ALA A 103 1.46 19.74 9.46
CA ALA A 103 0.04 19.91 9.73
C ALA A 103 -0.23 20.38 11.17
N ILE A 104 0.54 19.89 12.14
CA ILE A 104 0.46 20.36 13.54
C ILE A 104 0.89 21.83 13.62
N ALA A 105 2.01 22.20 13.01
CA ALA A 105 2.53 23.57 13.02
C ALA A 105 1.57 24.56 12.33
N GLU A 106 0.92 24.15 11.25
CA GLU A 106 -0.11 24.95 10.54
C GLU A 106 -1.41 25.08 11.33
N ALA A 107 -1.79 24.06 12.10
CA ALA A 107 -2.97 24.08 12.96
C ALA A 107 -2.75 24.81 14.29
N MET A 108 -1.51 25.15 14.65
CA MET A 108 -1.24 25.96 15.83
C MET A 108 -1.54 27.44 15.56
N PRO A 109 -2.48 28.07 16.29
CA PRO A 109 -2.73 29.49 16.13
C PRO A 109 -1.47 30.29 16.50
N PRO A 110 -1.15 31.38 15.78
CA PRO A 110 -0.02 32.22 16.13
C PRO A 110 -0.20 32.72 17.56
N VAL A 111 0.80 32.43 18.41
CA VAL A 111 0.85 32.85 19.82
C VAL A 111 0.65 34.37 19.86
N SER A 112 -0.60 34.74 20.14
CA SER A 112 -0.95 36.11 20.49
C SER A 112 -0.46 36.33 21.92
N GLN A 113 0.29 37.41 22.13
CA GLN A 113 0.82 37.83 23.42
C GLN A 113 -0.23 37.77 24.54
N PRO A 114 0.17 37.58 25.81
CA PRO A 114 -0.76 37.37 26.91
C PRO A 114 -1.56 38.64 27.16
N SER A 115 -2.81 38.64 26.70
CA SER A 115 -3.82 39.59 27.12
C SER A 115 -4.64 38.93 28.22
N GLU A 116 -4.47 39.43 29.44
CA GLU A 116 -5.29 39.10 30.60
C GLU A 116 -6.76 39.44 30.32
N HIS A 117 -7.61 38.43 30.09
CA HIS A 117 -9.03 38.57 30.38
C HIS A 117 -9.74 37.20 30.55
N ASN A 118 -9.98 36.85 31.81
CA ASN A 118 -11.16 36.21 32.38
C ASN A 118 -11.93 35.11 31.60
N THR A 119 -11.95 33.92 32.23
CA THR A 119 -13.17 33.15 32.58
C THR A 119 -14.02 32.51 31.47
N VAL A 120 -14.01 31.16 31.49
CA VAL A 120 -15.08 30.20 31.15
C VAL A 120 -15.35 29.91 29.67
N ASP A 121 -15.38 28.59 29.39
CA ASP A 121 -15.83 27.91 28.18
C ASP A 121 -15.15 28.30 26.86
N ASN A 122 -14.20 27.46 26.43
CA ASN A 122 -13.86 27.40 25.01
C ASN A 122 -15.08 26.83 24.27
N PRO A 123 -15.78 27.63 23.43
CA PRO A 123 -16.79 27.08 22.56
C PRO A 123 -16.05 26.18 21.56
N ILE A 124 -16.57 24.99 21.32
CA ILE A 124 -16.14 24.18 20.17
C ILE A 124 -16.40 25.06 18.95
N GLU A 125 -15.34 25.65 18.37
CA GLU A 125 -15.42 26.32 17.08
C GLU A 125 -15.70 25.24 16.04
N VAL A 126 -17.00 24.99 15.82
CA VAL A 126 -17.49 24.10 14.77
C VAL A 126 -17.23 24.82 13.45
N ASP A 127 -16.04 24.60 12.91
CA ASP A 127 -15.65 24.76 11.50
C ASP A 127 -16.27 25.99 10.82
N VAL A 128 -15.64 27.15 11.01
CA VAL A 128 -15.97 28.41 10.32
C VAL A 128 -15.77 28.27 8.80
N ASP A 129 -14.92 27.34 8.34
CA ASP A 129 -14.56 27.19 6.94
C ASP A 129 -15.64 26.52 6.08
N GLY A 130 -16.73 26.04 6.67
CA GLY A 130 -17.87 25.49 5.93
C GLY A 130 -17.51 24.27 5.06
N THR A 131 -16.36 23.65 5.33
CA THR A 131 -15.86 22.48 4.61
C THR A 131 -16.52 21.19 5.08
N SER A 132 -17.14 21.22 6.27
CA SER A 132 -17.96 20.13 6.78
C SER A 132 -19.06 19.73 5.80
N ILE A 133 -19.22 18.42 5.59
CA ILE A 133 -20.31 17.83 4.81
C ILE A 133 -21.70 18.31 5.29
N LEU A 134 -21.80 18.67 6.57
CA LEU A 134 -23.01 19.20 7.17
C LEU A 134 -23.27 20.64 6.74
N ALA A 135 -22.22 21.46 6.58
CA ALA A 135 -22.31 22.80 6.01
C ALA A 135 -22.70 22.74 4.52
N LYS A 136 -22.06 21.85 3.74
CA LYS A 136 -22.38 21.64 2.32
C LYS A 136 -23.82 21.20 2.06
N THR A 137 -24.40 20.44 3.00
CA THR A 137 -25.81 19.99 2.90
C THR A 137 -26.81 20.92 3.59
N GLY A 138 -26.36 22.06 4.15
CA GLY A 138 -27.22 22.98 4.89
C GLY A 138 -27.76 22.44 6.21
N ARG A 139 -27.25 21.29 6.67
CA ARG A 139 -27.68 20.61 7.91
C ARG A 139 -26.85 21.00 9.13
N LYS A 140 -25.91 21.94 8.99
CA LYS A 140 -25.09 22.45 10.09
C LYS A 140 -25.96 23.02 11.22
N GLN A 141 -27.03 23.75 10.88
CA GLN A 141 -27.93 24.33 11.88
C GLN A 141 -28.62 23.27 12.73
N ILE A 142 -29.05 22.15 12.13
CA ILE A 142 -29.69 21.04 12.85
C ILE A 142 -28.77 20.44 13.90
N MET A 143 -27.48 20.32 13.59
CA MET A 143 -26.48 19.83 14.53
C MET A 143 -26.22 20.83 15.66
N LEU A 144 -26.14 22.12 15.35
CA LEU A 144 -25.98 23.17 16.36
C LEU A 144 -27.18 23.21 17.31
N ASP A 145 -28.39 23.20 16.77
CA ASP A 145 -29.63 23.19 17.56
C ASP A 145 -29.71 21.93 18.44
N ALA A 146 -29.34 20.76 17.90
CA ALA A 146 -29.30 19.53 18.67
C ALA A 146 -28.25 19.56 19.79
N PHE A 147 -27.10 20.21 19.58
CA PHE A 147 -26.06 20.39 20.59
C PHE A 147 -26.48 21.40 21.68
N SER A 148 -27.13 22.50 21.30
CA SER A 148 -27.63 23.53 22.22
C SER A 148 -28.73 23.03 23.16
N ASN A 149 -29.38 21.91 22.84
CA ASN A 149 -30.45 21.35 23.66
C ASN A 149 -29.97 20.66 24.95
N GLU A 150 -28.68 20.69 25.30
CA GLU A 150 -28.02 20.05 26.49
C GLU A 150 -28.27 18.54 26.67
N THR A 151 -29.04 17.94 25.76
CA THR A 151 -29.50 16.54 25.78
C THR A 151 -28.69 15.66 24.84
N ASN A 152 -27.74 16.26 24.11
CA ASN A 152 -26.84 15.58 23.18
C ASN A 152 -25.40 16.01 23.46
N PHE A 153 -24.45 15.13 23.19
CA PHE A 153 -23.02 15.38 23.30
C PHE A 153 -22.31 14.91 22.03
N VAL A 154 -21.16 15.51 21.73
CA VAL A 154 -20.27 15.05 20.66
C VAL A 154 -19.22 14.13 21.27
N CYS A 155 -19.12 12.90 20.78
CA CYS A 155 -18.10 11.96 21.23
C CYS A 155 -16.75 12.31 20.57
N LEU A 156 -15.75 12.68 21.38
CA LEU A 156 -14.43 13.08 20.89
C LEU A 156 -13.65 11.95 20.19
N HIS A 157 -14.02 10.70 20.45
CA HIS A 157 -13.33 9.56 19.85
C HIS A 157 -13.86 9.17 18.47
N CYS A 158 -15.17 9.30 18.22
CA CYS A 158 -15.77 8.93 16.93
C CYS A 158 -16.30 10.14 16.13
N GLY A 159 -16.30 11.34 16.71
CA GLY A 159 -16.86 12.55 16.12
C GLY A 159 -18.40 12.55 16.00
N GLY A 160 -19.07 11.51 16.52
CA GLY A 160 -20.52 11.35 16.41
C GLY A 160 -21.30 12.18 17.43
N LEU A 161 -22.46 12.70 17.04
CA LEU A 161 -23.44 13.29 17.93
C LEU A 161 -24.31 12.18 18.54
N VAL A 162 -24.36 12.10 19.87
CA VAL A 162 -25.05 11.05 20.62
C VAL A 162 -25.90 11.70 21.70
N SER A 163 -27.07 11.15 22.01
CA SER A 163 -27.84 11.63 23.16
C SER A 163 -27.08 11.41 24.47
N ALA A 164 -27.11 12.42 25.35
CA ALA A 164 -26.48 12.38 26.66
C ALA A 164 -26.93 11.17 27.49
N HIS A 165 -28.20 10.76 27.38
CA HIS A 165 -28.77 9.61 28.08
C HIS A 165 -28.15 8.27 27.67
N ARG A 166 -27.54 8.19 26.47
CA ARG A 166 -26.89 6.98 25.96
C ARG A 166 -25.37 7.10 25.92
N LYS A 167 -24.81 8.10 26.60
CA LYS A 167 -23.37 8.32 26.66
C LYS A 167 -22.63 7.08 27.14
N GLU A 168 -23.06 6.50 28.25
CA GLU A 168 -22.44 5.31 28.85
C GLU A 168 -22.60 4.07 27.96
N GLU A 169 -23.76 3.88 27.34
CA GLU A 169 -24.01 2.80 26.37
C GLU A 169 -23.12 2.94 25.14
N HIS A 170 -22.96 4.17 24.63
CA HIS A 170 -22.08 4.48 23.51
C HIS A 170 -20.63 4.17 23.85
N TYR A 171 -20.16 4.56 25.04
CA TYR A 171 -18.82 4.20 25.49
C TYR A 171 -18.62 2.69 25.63
N SER A 172 -19.59 2.02 26.24
CA SER A 172 -19.52 0.58 26.47
C SER A 172 -19.54 -0.21 25.17
N PHE A 173 -20.46 0.08 24.24
CA PHE A 173 -20.59 -0.70 23.01
C PHE A 173 -19.49 -0.37 21.99
N TRP A 174 -19.10 0.91 21.88
CA TRP A 174 -18.16 1.36 20.85
C TRP A 174 -16.69 1.30 21.30
N PHE A 175 -16.42 1.35 22.61
CA PHE A 175 -15.06 1.38 23.16
C PHE A 175 -14.73 0.22 24.13
N CYS A 176 -15.67 -0.59 24.63
CA CYS A 176 -15.30 -1.84 25.35
C CYS A 176 -14.91 -3.01 24.42
N LYS A 177 -14.35 -2.72 23.24
CA LYS A 177 -13.85 -3.76 22.33
C LYS A 177 -12.40 -3.58 21.89
N MET A 178 -11.60 -2.90 22.71
CA MET A 178 -10.14 -2.94 22.63
C MET A 178 -9.57 -3.68 23.85
#